data_AF-A0A6N3H1D4-F1
#
_entry.id   AF-A0A6N3H1D4-F1
#
_cell.length_a   1.000
_cell.length_b   1.000
_cell.length_c   1.000
_cell.angle_alpha   90.00
_cell.angle_beta   90.00
_cell.angle_gamma   90.00
#
_symmetry.space_group_name_H-M   'P 1'
#
loop_
_entity.id
_entity.type
_entity.pdbx_description
1 polymer ?
#
loop_
_entity_poly.entity_id
_entity_poly.type
_entity_poly.pdbx_seq_one_letter_code
_entity_poly.pdbx_strand_id
1 'polypeptide(L)'
;MDPESMAEETHQALDTVCQDIDTYMAENGEAITAYLKYKKSDAFQKTPAARLERRLREFQNESGYTEVFIHNMERLSPEYRAYLARLKEADRLLTEKFPEAEALYRGEM
;
A
#
# COMPACT_ATOMS: atom_id res chain seq x y z
N MET A 1 5.54 -8.48 -21.70
CA MET A 1 5.47 -9.10 -20.37
C MET A 1 4.05 -9.59 -20.19
N ASP A 2 3.88 -10.84 -19.80
CA ASP A 2 2.55 -11.41 -19.59
C ASP A 2 1.93 -10.87 -18.29
N PRO A 3 0.63 -10.53 -18.23
CA PRO A 3 0.00 -9.95 -17.04
C PRO A 3 0.09 -10.84 -15.80
N GLU A 4 0.09 -12.17 -15.96
CA GLU A 4 0.23 -13.10 -14.83
C GLU A 4 1.65 -13.06 -14.30
N SER A 5 2.65 -13.07 -15.19
CA SER A 5 4.06 -12.89 -14.82
C SER A 5 4.31 -11.59 -14.04
N MET A 6 3.68 -10.48 -14.46
CA MET A 6 3.80 -9.20 -13.75
C MET A 6 3.18 -9.24 -12.36
N ALA A 7 2.02 -9.89 -12.22
CA ALA A 7 1.35 -10.03 -10.94
C ALA A 7 2.16 -10.89 -9.96
N GLU A 8 2.75 -11.99 -10.46
CA GLU A 8 3.62 -12.89 -9.69
C GLU A 8 4.87 -12.15 -9.18
N GLU A 9 5.58 -11.44 -10.07
CA GLU A 9 6.77 -10.68 -9.71
C GLU A 9 6.46 -9.58 -8.68
N THR A 10 5.33 -8.88 -8.86
CA THR A 10 4.89 -7.85 -7.92
C THR A 10 4.55 -8.46 -6.55
N HIS A 11 3.90 -9.62 -6.53
CA HIS A 11 3.59 -10.32 -5.29
C HIS A 11 4.85 -10.76 -4.54
N GLN A 12 5.82 -11.35 -5.24
CA GLN A 12 7.10 -11.77 -4.65
C GLN A 12 7.91 -10.60 -4.11
N ALA A 13 7.94 -9.48 -4.84
CA ALA A 13 8.61 -8.27 -4.37
C ALA A 13 7.97 -7.74 -3.07
N LEU A 14 6.64 -7.67 -3.02
CA LEU A 14 5.92 -7.23 -1.82
C LEU A 14 6.12 -8.17 -0.63
N ASP A 15 6.11 -9.48 -0.87
CA ASP A 15 6.34 -10.47 0.18
C ASP A 15 7.74 -10.32 0.79
N THR A 16 8.75 -10.13 -0.07
CA THR A 16 10.14 -9.89 0.35
C THR A 16 10.26 -8.62 1.20
N VAL A 17 9.63 -7.52 0.77
CA VAL A 17 9.60 -6.26 1.52
C VAL A 17 8.93 -6.44 2.89
N CYS A 18 7.83 -7.19 2.96
CA CYS A 18 7.14 -7.43 4.22
C CYS A 18 7.91 -8.36 5.18
N GLN A 19 8.86 -9.16 4.69
CA GLN A 19 9.71 -10.01 5.52
C GLN A 19 10.82 -9.21 6.22
N ASP A 20 11.33 -8.14 5.60
CA ASP A 20 12.37 -7.28 6.17
C ASP A 20 12.18 -5.80 5.77
N ILE A 21 11.13 -5.20 6.35
CA ILE A 21 10.77 -3.81 6.07
C ILE A 21 11.84 -2.84 6.61
N ASP A 22 12.54 -3.18 7.69
CA ASP A 22 13.56 -2.32 8.29
C ASP A 22 14.76 -2.13 7.36
N THR A 23 15.28 -3.23 6.79
CA THR A 23 16.35 -3.17 5.79
C THR A 23 15.87 -2.43 4.55
N TYR A 24 14.66 -2.75 4.04
CA TYR A 24 14.11 -2.05 2.87
C TYR A 24 14.03 -0.54 3.09
N MET A 25 13.53 -0.10 4.24
CA MET A 25 13.44 1.32 4.59
C MET A 25 14.80 1.97 4.84
N ALA A 26 15.81 1.22 5.29
CA ALA A 26 17.17 1.73 5.47
C ALA A 26 17.83 1.98 4.10
N GLU A 27 17.66 1.05 3.17
CA GLU A 27 18.23 1.13 1.81
C GLU A 27 17.49 2.12 0.91
N ASN A 28 16.18 2.27 1.08
CA ASN A 28 15.32 3.04 0.18
C ASN A 28 14.76 4.34 0.78
N GLY A 29 15.22 4.74 1.98
CA GLY A 29 14.64 5.87 2.71
C GLY A 29 14.60 7.20 1.94
N GLU A 30 15.64 7.51 1.16
CA GLU A 30 15.67 8.71 0.30
C GLU A 30 14.60 8.63 -0.79
N ALA A 31 14.47 7.49 -1.45
CA ALA A 31 13.48 7.26 -2.50
C ALA A 31 12.05 7.32 -1.94
N ILE A 32 11.80 6.73 -0.77
CA ILE A 32 10.52 6.80 -0.06
C ILE A 32 10.16 8.27 0.22
N THR A 33 11.09 9.03 0.79
CA THR A 33 10.88 10.45 1.13
C THR A 33 10.58 11.28 -0.13
N ALA A 34 11.36 11.10 -1.19
CA ALA A 34 11.16 11.80 -2.46
C ALA A 34 9.80 11.46 -3.09
N TYR A 35 9.40 10.18 -3.04
CA TYR A 35 8.11 9.71 -3.53
C TYR A 35 6.94 10.35 -2.74
N LEU A 36 6.99 10.32 -1.41
CA LEU A 36 5.96 10.93 -0.56
C LEU A 36 5.81 12.43 -0.82
N LYS A 37 6.94 13.15 -0.99
CA LYS A 37 6.94 14.57 -1.37
C LYS A 37 6.32 14.80 -2.75
N TYR A 38 6.67 13.97 -3.72
CA TYR A 38 6.08 14.04 -5.07
C TYR A 38 4.57 13.78 -5.04
N LYS A 39 4.11 12.77 -4.30
CA LYS A 39 2.69 12.43 -4.16
C LYS A 39 1.87 13.57 -3.55
N LYS A 40 2.45 14.36 -2.65
CA LYS A 40 1.79 15.56 -2.08
C LYS A 40 1.87 16.79 -2.98
N SER A 41 2.68 16.75 -4.05
CA SER A 41 2.86 17.91 -4.91
C SER A 41 1.63 18.18 -5.78
N ASP A 42 1.39 19.47 -6.05
CA ASP A 42 0.42 19.94 -7.04
C ASP A 42 0.59 19.29 -8.41
N ALA A 43 1.85 19.05 -8.81
CA ALA A 43 2.19 18.44 -10.08
C ALA A 43 1.59 17.02 -10.18
N PHE A 44 1.66 16.21 -9.12
CA PHE A 44 1.02 14.90 -9.08
C PHE A 44 -0.49 15.00 -8.91
N GLN A 45 -0.97 15.83 -7.98
CA GLN A 45 -2.39 15.89 -7.59
C GLN A 45 -3.33 16.31 -8.74
N LYS A 46 -2.82 17.04 -9.74
CA LYS A 46 -3.56 17.45 -10.94
C LYS A 46 -3.59 16.37 -12.04
N THR A 47 -2.83 15.30 -11.89
CA THR A 47 -2.76 14.22 -12.91
C THR A 47 -4.03 13.37 -12.94
N PRO A 48 -4.30 12.69 -14.08
CA PRO A 48 -5.31 11.64 -14.14
C PRO A 48 -5.04 10.48 -13.17
N ALA A 49 -3.78 10.15 -12.91
CA ALA A 49 -3.40 9.07 -12.00
C ALA A 49 -3.84 9.37 -10.56
N ALA A 50 -3.58 10.58 -10.06
CA ALA A 50 -4.03 10.98 -8.72
C ALA A 50 -5.57 10.97 -8.60
N ARG A 51 -6.28 11.37 -9.65
CA ARG A 51 -7.75 11.29 -9.67
C ARG A 51 -8.24 9.84 -9.64
N LEU A 52 -7.66 8.96 -10.47
CA LEU A 52 -8.02 7.55 -10.50
C LEU A 52 -7.81 6.89 -9.13
N GLU A 53 -6.69 7.20 -8.49
CA GLU A 53 -6.33 6.66 -7.18
C GLU A 53 -7.34 7.03 -6.09
N ARG A 54 -7.79 8.30 -6.03
CA ARG A 54 -8.86 8.72 -5.12
C ARG A 54 -10.19 8.03 -5.43
N ARG A 55 -10.60 7.99 -6.71
CA ARG A 55 -11.85 7.32 -7.13
C ARG A 55 -11.85 5.83 -6.81
N LEU A 56 -10.72 5.17 -6.97
CA LEU A 56 -10.60 3.74 -6.66
C LEU A 56 -10.75 3.50 -5.16
N ARG A 57 -10.20 4.38 -4.31
CA ARG A 57 -10.38 4.32 -2.86
C ARG A 57 -11.82 4.59 -2.43
N GLU A 58 -12.45 5.63 -2.97
CA GLU A 58 -13.88 5.91 -2.77
C GLU A 58 -14.71 4.66 -3.11
N PHE A 59 -14.47 4.07 -4.28
CA PHE A 59 -15.15 2.84 -4.69
C PHE A 59 -14.92 1.66 -3.74
N GLN A 60 -13.68 1.43 -3.28
CA GLN A 60 -13.36 0.35 -2.35
C GLN A 60 -14.06 0.52 -0.99
N ASN A 61 -14.15 1.75 -0.50
CA ASN A 61 -14.85 2.07 0.75
C ASN A 61 -16.37 1.91 0.60
N GLU A 62 -16.96 2.44 -0.47
CA GLU A 62 -18.41 2.39 -0.71
C GLU A 62 -18.91 1.00 -1.07
N SER A 63 -18.11 0.20 -1.77
CA SER A 63 -18.49 -1.17 -2.18
C SER A 63 -18.39 -2.20 -1.04
N GLY A 64 -17.80 -1.82 0.10
CA GLY A 64 -17.48 -2.76 1.19
C GLY A 64 -16.31 -3.69 0.86
N TYR A 65 -15.48 -3.36 -0.14
CA TYR A 65 -14.28 -4.13 -0.46
C TYR A 65 -13.37 -4.24 0.77
N THR A 66 -13.03 -3.11 1.38
CA THR A 66 -12.14 -3.06 2.54
C THR A 66 -12.78 -3.70 3.78
N GLU A 67 -14.02 -3.33 4.11
CA GLU A 67 -14.66 -3.73 5.36
C GLU A 67 -15.27 -5.13 5.35
N VAL A 68 -15.74 -5.61 4.20
CA VAL A 68 -16.44 -6.90 4.08
C VAL A 68 -15.58 -7.92 3.35
N PHE A 69 -15.11 -7.60 2.14
CA PHE A 69 -14.42 -8.59 1.30
C PHE A 69 -13.07 -9.00 1.92
N ILE A 70 -12.21 -8.04 2.29
CA ILE A 70 -10.90 -8.34 2.89
C ILE A 70 -11.06 -9.08 4.23
N HIS A 71 -12.02 -8.68 5.07
CA HIS A 71 -12.30 -9.37 6.33
C HIS A 71 -12.74 -10.82 6.12
N ASN A 72 -13.60 -11.06 5.12
CA ASN A 72 -14.00 -12.42 4.77
C ASN A 72 -12.84 -13.24 4.19
N MET A 73 -11.97 -12.64 3.37
CA MET A 73 -10.76 -13.30 2.87
C MET A 73 -9.85 -13.75 4.01
N GLU A 74 -9.67 -12.92 5.03
CA GLU A 74 -8.90 -13.27 6.24
C GLU A 74 -9.50 -14.50 6.95
N ARG A 75 -10.83 -14.61 6.97
CA ARG A 75 -11.55 -15.76 7.56
C ARG A 75 -11.44 -17.03 6.73
N LEU A 76 -11.47 -16.89 5.40
CA LEU A 76 -11.54 -18.01 4.47
C LEU A 76 -10.17 -18.60 4.12
N SER A 77 -9.08 -17.82 4.22
CA SER A 77 -7.72 -18.29 3.90
C SER A 77 -6.74 -18.00 5.05
N PRO A 78 -6.20 -19.05 5.70
CA PRO A 78 -5.11 -18.91 6.67
C PRO A 78 -3.86 -18.26 6.08
N GLU A 79 -3.53 -18.56 4.83
CA GLU A 79 -2.38 -18.00 4.11
C GLU A 79 -2.56 -16.49 3.90
N TYR A 80 -3.74 -16.08 3.45
CA TYR A 80 -4.07 -14.67 3.27
C TYR A 80 -4.06 -13.91 4.60
N ARG A 81 -4.55 -14.53 5.69
CA ARG A 81 -4.46 -13.95 7.03
C ARG A 81 -3.01 -13.73 7.46
N ALA A 82 -2.15 -14.74 7.27
CA ALA A 82 -0.73 -14.64 7.62
C ALA A 82 -0.01 -13.55 6.79
N TYR A 83 -0.32 -13.46 5.49
CA TYR A 83 0.15 -12.38 4.64
C TYR A 83 -0.33 -11.00 5.12
N LEU A 84 -1.62 -10.85 5.38
CA LEU A 84 -2.21 -9.58 5.83
C LEU A 84 -1.64 -9.12 7.17
N ALA A 85 -1.34 -10.05 8.09
CA ALA A 85 -0.69 -9.73 9.35
C ALA A 85 0.72 -9.16 9.16
N ARG A 86 1.54 -9.76 8.27
CA ARG A 86 2.88 -9.24 7.93
C ARG A 86 2.79 -7.87 7.27
N LEU A 87 1.85 -7.70 6.34
CA LEU A 87 1.63 -6.43 5.66
C LEU A 87 1.22 -5.31 6.64
N LYS A 88 0.32 -5.59 7.59
CA LYS A 88 -0.10 -4.63 8.63
C LYS A 88 1.06 -4.22 9.54
N GLU A 89 1.94 -5.17 9.89
CA GLU A 89 3.12 -4.85 10.69
C GLU A 89 4.14 -4.00 9.92
N ALA A 90 4.38 -4.33 8.64
CA ALA A 90 5.22 -3.52 7.78
C ALA A 90 4.67 -2.10 7.59
N ASP A 91 3.36 -1.95 7.41
CA ASP A 91 2.67 -0.66 7.31
C ASP A 91 2.81 0.16 8.61
N ARG A 92 2.66 -0.48 9.78
CA ARG A 92 2.88 0.17 11.08
C ARG A 92 4.29 0.73 11.19
N LEU A 93 5.32 -0.08 10.89
CA LEU A 93 6.72 0.33 10.95
C LEU A 93 7.05 1.44 9.94
N LEU A 94 6.50 1.35 8.72
CA LEU A 94 6.64 2.37 7.69
C LEU A 94 6.07 3.71 8.16
N THR A 95 4.85 3.71 8.70
CA THR A 95 4.20 4.91 9.21
C THR A 95 4.93 5.52 10.41
N GLU A 96 5.47 4.70 11.30
CA GLU A 96 6.27 5.18 12.43
C GLU A 96 7.53 5.93 11.97
N LYS A 97 8.17 5.45 10.91
CA LYS A 97 9.37 6.07 10.34
C LYS A 97 9.07 7.23 9.39
N PHE A 98 7.95 7.17 8.68
CA PHE A 98 7.51 8.17 7.71
C PHE A 98 6.06 8.59 7.97
N PRO A 99 5.80 9.45 8.98
CA PRO A 99 4.46 9.90 9.32
C PRO A 99 3.73 10.60 8.15
N GLU A 100 4.48 11.12 7.18
CA GLU A 100 3.92 11.68 5.95
C GLU A 100 3.12 10.68 5.12
N ALA A 101 3.44 9.39 5.20
CA ALA A 101 2.74 8.32 4.50
C ALA A 101 1.30 8.18 5.01
N GLU A 102 1.12 8.24 6.33
CA GLU A 102 -0.19 8.20 6.99
C GLU A 102 -1.08 9.36 6.53
N ALA A 103 -0.53 10.57 6.52
CA ALA A 103 -1.24 11.77 6.09
C ALA A 103 -1.70 11.73 4.62
N LEU A 104 -1.06 10.92 3.77
CA LEU A 104 -1.41 10.79 2.35
C LEU A 104 -2.67 9.94 2.14
N TYR A 105 -2.96 9.00 3.05
CA TYR A 105 -4.01 8.01 2.85
C TYR A 105 -5.11 8.03 3.93
N ARG A 106 -4.84 8.53 5.13
CA ARG A 106 -5.85 8.67 6.21
C ARG A 106 -6.59 10.01 6.20
N GLY A 107 -6.04 11.05 5.55
CA GLY A 107 -6.54 12.43 5.61
C GLY A 107 -7.83 12.75 4.84
N GLU A 108 -8.44 11.79 4.16
CA GLU A 108 -9.66 11.97 3.34
C GLU A 108 -10.84 11.09 3.81
N MET A 109 -10.75 10.46 5.00
CA MET A 109 -11.86 9.75 5.65
C MET A 109 -12.71 10.68 6.52
#